data_AF-A0A1M5H3K7-F1
#
_entry.id   AF-A0A1M5H3K7-F1
#
_cell.length_a   1.000
_cell.length_b   1.000
_cell.length_c   1.000
_cell.angle_alpha   90.00
_cell.angle_beta   90.00
_cell.angle_gamma   90.00
#
_symmetry.space_group_name_H-M   'P 1'
#
loop_
_entity.id
_entity.type
_entity.pdbx_description
1 polymer ?
#
loop_
_entity_poly.entity_id
_entity_poly.type
_entity_poly.pdbx_seq_one_letter_code
_entity_poly.pdbx_strand_id
1 'polypeptide(L)'
;MRKLIDLDQKTLTKLKFIAIFKNLSVKALIENAVQTYVKNQELDRFRNLTNEEKEDIGLLLLMQESDRDDKVSEEEIFAVLKT
;
A
#
# COMPACT_ATOMS: atom_id res chain seq x y z
N MET A 1 -24.05 6.50 2.06
CA MET A 1 -23.90 7.74 2.88
C MET A 1 -23.54 8.90 1.96
N ARG A 2 -24.21 10.05 2.06
CA ARG A 2 -23.82 11.27 1.34
C ARG A 2 -22.82 12.04 2.20
N LYS A 3 -21.68 12.44 1.63
CA LYS A 3 -20.68 13.29 2.29
C LYS A 3 -20.71 14.66 1.63
N LEU A 4 -20.71 15.72 2.43
CA LEU A 4 -20.62 17.10 1.97
C LEU A 4 -19.16 17.54 2.11
N ILE A 5 -18.57 18.01 1.02
CA ILE A 5 -17.19 18.51 0.98
C ILE A 5 -17.30 19.93 0.44
N ASP A 6 -16.84 20.89 1.24
CA ASP A 6 -16.77 22.27 0.82
C ASP A 6 -15.46 22.52 0.08
N LEU A 7 -15.54 23.21 -1.06
CA LEU A 7 -14.41 23.45 -1.96
C LEU A 7 -14.38 24.90 -2.37
N ASP A 8 -13.21 25.51 -2.34
CA ASP A 8 -13.05 26.86 -2.87
C ASP A 8 -13.30 26.90 -4.39
N GLN A 9 -13.74 28.05 -4.86
CA GLN A 9 -14.14 28.24 -6.26
C GLN A 9 -12.99 27.97 -7.24
N LYS A 10 -11.75 28.27 -6.86
CA LYS A 10 -10.57 28.06 -7.71
C LYS A 10 -10.29 26.57 -7.88
N THR A 11 -10.38 25.79 -6.80
CA THR A 11 -10.24 24.34 -6.84
C THR A 11 -11.37 23.68 -7.62
N LEU A 12 -12.62 24.10 -7.39
CA LEU A 12 -13.78 23.59 -8.14
C LEU A 12 -13.65 23.83 -9.65
N THR A 13 -13.16 25.01 -10.04
CA THR A 13 -12.96 25.35 -11.46
C THR A 13 -11.93 24.42 -12.09
N LYS A 14 -10.77 24.21 -11.44
CA LYS A 14 -9.74 23.27 -11.92
C LYS A 14 -10.27 21.84 -12.04
N LEU A 15 -11.02 21.37 -11.04
CA LEU A 15 -11.65 20.05 -11.04
C LEU A 15 -12.57 19.88 -12.25
N LYS A 16 -13.41 20.87 -12.55
CA LYS A 16 -14.30 20.85 -13.73
C LYS A 16 -13.52 20.78 -15.04
N PHE A 17 -12.46 21.56 -15.19
CA PHE A 17 -11.59 21.50 -16.37
C PHE A 17 -10.98 20.12 -16.57
N ILE A 18 -10.42 19.53 -15.51
CA ILE A 18 -9.83 18.19 -15.56
C ILE A 18 -10.90 17.13 -15.85
N ALA A 19 -12.09 17.27 -15.26
CA ALA A 19 -13.21 16.36 -15.47
C ALA A 19 -13.66 16.35 -16.95
N ILE A 20 -13.72 17.52 -17.61
CA ILE A 20 -13.99 17.62 -19.05
C ILE A 20 -12.90 16.91 -19.86
N PHE A 21 -11.63 17.19 -19.57
CA PHE A 21 -10.51 16.58 -20.30
C PHE A 21 -10.48 15.05 -20.17
N LYS A 22 -10.84 14.53 -18.99
CA LYS A 22 -10.90 13.09 -18.73
C LYS A 22 -12.23 12.43 -19.11
N ASN A 23 -13.20 13.21 -19.61
CA ASN A 23 -14.57 12.77 -19.88
C ASN A 23 -15.22 12.04 -18.68
N LEU A 24 -15.06 12.60 -17.48
CA LEU A 24 -15.58 12.06 -16.22
C LEU A 24 -16.45 13.11 -15.50
N SER A 25 -17.32 12.65 -14.60
CA SER A 25 -17.98 13.57 -13.67
C SER A 25 -17.00 14.06 -12.60
N VAL A 26 -17.22 15.26 -12.07
CA VAL A 26 -16.42 15.81 -10.95
C VAL A 26 -16.45 14.86 -9.75
N LYS A 27 -17.61 14.21 -9.49
CA LYS A 27 -17.75 13.20 -8.44
C LYS A 27 -16.82 12.01 -8.68
N ALA A 28 -16.87 11.40 -9.87
CA ALA A 28 -16.03 10.25 -10.20
C ALA A 28 -14.53 10.60 -10.14
N LEU A 29 -14.17 11.81 -10.56
CA LEU A 29 -12.80 12.30 -10.45
C LEU A 29 -12.33 12.39 -8.99
N ILE A 30 -13.17 12.91 -8.09
CA ILE A 30 -12.86 13.01 -6.65
C ILE A 30 -12.77 11.61 -6.02
N GLU A 31 -13.70 10.72 -6.32
CA GLU A 31 -13.67 9.34 -5.80
C GLU A 31 -12.38 8.61 -6.21
N ASN A 32 -11.99 8.71 -7.48
CA ASN A 32 -10.75 8.15 -7.98
C ASN A 32 -9.52 8.79 -7.32
N ALA A 33 -9.51 10.10 -7.13
CA ALA A 33 -8.41 10.81 -6.48
C ALA A 33 -8.24 10.36 -5.02
N VAL A 34 -9.34 10.22 -4.27
CA VAL A 34 -9.32 9.74 -2.89
C VAL A 34 -8.82 8.30 -2.81
N GLN A 35 -9.33 7.39 -3.65
CA GLN A 35 -8.86 6.01 -3.69
C GLN A 35 -7.37 5.92 -4.00
N THR A 36 -6.92 6.69 -4.98
CA THR A 36 -5.50 6.75 -5.36
C THR A 36 -4.65 7.30 -4.21
N TYR A 37 -5.11 8.34 -3.54
CA TYR A 37 -4.40 8.93 -2.40
C TYR A 37 -4.24 7.94 -1.25
N VAL A 38 -5.31 7.22 -0.88
CA VAL A 38 -5.26 6.21 0.19
C VAL A 38 -4.29 5.09 -0.16
N LYS A 39 -4.40 4.53 -1.38
CA LYS A 39 -3.51 3.47 -1.85
C LYS A 39 -2.04 3.91 -1.86
N ASN A 40 -1.77 5.13 -2.30
CA ASN A 40 -0.41 5.65 -2.35
C ASN A 40 0.13 5.95 -0.95
N GLN A 41 -0.70 6.39 -0.01
CA GLN A 41 -0.28 6.58 1.39
C GLN A 41 0.21 5.27 2.03
N GLU A 42 -0.43 4.14 1.75
CA GLU A 42 0.03 2.84 2.24
C GLU A 42 1.40 2.47 1.66
N LEU A 43 1.60 2.70 0.37
CA LEU A 43 2.88 2.49 -0.31
C LEU A 43 3.96 3.46 0.19
N ASP A 44 3.63 4.72 0.41
CA ASP A 44 4.56 5.73 0.90
C ASP A 44 4.98 5.43 2.34
N ARG A 45 4.06 4.96 3.18
CA ARG A 45 4.40 4.43 4.52
C ARG A 45 5.41 3.30 4.42
N PHE A 46 5.17 2.31 3.56
CA PHE A 46 6.12 1.21 3.36
C PHE A 46 7.46 1.69 2.81
N ARG A 47 7.47 2.64 1.87
CA ARG A 47 8.70 3.22 1.29
C ARG A 47 9.52 3.97 2.33
N ASN A 48 8.86 4.67 3.24
CA ASN A 48 9.48 5.48 4.29
C ASN A 48 10.06 4.65 5.45
N LEU A 49 9.81 3.33 5.49
CA LEU A 49 10.48 2.45 6.43
C LEU A 49 11.98 2.39 6.13
N THR A 50 12.77 2.32 7.20
CA THR A 50 14.20 1.99 7.15
C THR A 50 14.42 0.60 6.56
N ASN A 51 15.65 0.29 6.17
CA ASN A 51 15.97 -1.03 5.63
C ASN A 51 15.76 -2.14 6.68
N GLU A 52 16.11 -1.88 7.94
CA GLU A 52 15.89 -2.80 9.06
C GLU A 52 14.40 -3.10 9.28
N GLU A 53 13.56 -2.06 9.32
CA GLU A 53 12.10 -2.25 9.44
C GLU A 53 11.49 -3.02 8.26
N LYS A 54 12.06 -2.88 7.05
CA LYS A 54 11.63 -3.67 5.88
C LYS A 54 12.07 -5.13 5.99
N GLU A 55 13.27 -5.38 6.50
CA GLU A 55 13.79 -6.73 6.76
C GLU A 55 12.94 -7.44 7.82
N ASP A 56 12.58 -6.75 8.90
CA ASP A 56 11.71 -7.28 9.96
C ASP A 56 10.33 -7.66 9.42
N ILE A 57 9.71 -6.81 8.60
CA ILE A 57 8.44 -7.13 7.93
C ILE A 57 8.61 -8.33 6.99
N GLY A 58 9.72 -8.40 6.25
CA GLY A 58 10.05 -9.54 5.41
C GLY A 58 10.13 -10.84 6.20
N LEU A 59 10.81 -10.82 7.35
CA LEU A 59 10.90 -11.95 8.25
C LEU A 59 9.53 -12.38 8.78
N LEU A 60 8.70 -11.42 9.21
CA LEU A 60 7.33 -11.70 9.69
C LEU A 60 6.47 -12.36 8.61
N LEU A 61 6.58 -11.94 7.35
CA LEU A 61 5.86 -12.56 6.24
C LEU A 61 6.34 -13.99 5.97
N LEU A 62 7.65 -14.23 6.02
CA LEU A 62 8.21 -15.58 5.87
C LEU A 62 7.73 -16.53 6.97
N MET A 63 7.62 -16.03 8.20
CA MET A 63 7.09 -16.78 9.34
C MET A 63 5.57 -17.04 9.26
N GLN A 64 4.84 -16.24 8.48
CA GLN A 64 3.41 -16.47 8.23
C GLN A 64 3.17 -17.54 7.18
N GLU A 65 4.01 -17.58 6.14
CA GLU A 65 3.92 -18.56 5.05
C GLU A 65 4.59 -19.90 5.40
N SER A 66 5.44 -19.95 6.44
CA SER A 66 6.06 -21.21 6.86
C SER A 66 5.03 -22.16 7.46
N ASP A 67 4.93 -23.35 6.88
CA ASP A 67 4.18 -24.46 7.44
C ASP A 67 4.75 -24.81 8.83
N ARG A 68 3.93 -24.71 9.87
CA ARG A 68 4.37 -24.92 11.26
C ARG A 68 4.61 -26.39 11.59
N ASP A 69 4.13 -27.29 10.74
CA ASP A 69 4.27 -28.73 10.88
C ASP A 69 5.46 -29.28 10.08
N ASP A 70 6.04 -28.49 9.17
CA ASP A 70 7.26 -28.84 8.44
C ASP A 70 8.49 -28.58 9.32
N LYS A 71 9.02 -29.65 9.92
CA LYS A 71 10.15 -29.63 10.84
C LYS A 71 11.29 -30.46 10.28
N VAL A 72 12.49 -29.88 10.31
CA VAL A 72 13.74 -30.57 9.97
C VAL A 72 14.46 -31.06 11.23
N SER A 73 15.28 -32.10 11.11
CA SER A 73 16.06 -32.61 12.24
C SER A 73 17.26 -31.70 12.54
N GLU A 74 17.79 -31.80 13.76
CA GLU A 74 18.99 -31.08 14.16
C GLU A 74 20.18 -31.45 13.24
N GLU A 75 20.33 -32.73 12.89
CA GLU A 75 21.41 -33.16 12.00
C GLU A 75 21.36 -32.52 10.62
N GLU A 76 20.15 -32.33 10.07
CA GLU A 76 19.95 -31.69 8.76
C GLU A 76 20.38 -30.22 8.78
N ILE A 77 20.08 -29.48 9.86
CA ILE A 77 20.53 -28.09 10.03
C ILE A 77 22.05 -28.01 10.12
N PHE A 78 22.66 -28.85 10.95
CA PHE A 78 24.12 -28.84 11.12
C PHE A 78 24.89 -29.30 9.87
N ALA A 79 24.27 -30.07 8.98
CA ALA A 79 24.84 -30.42 7.69
C ALA A 79 24.93 -29.20 6.75
N VAL A 80 23.89 -28.35 6.73
CA VAL A 80 23.85 -27.13 5.90
C VAL A 80 24.84 -26.07 6.39
N LEU A 81 25.01 -25.93 7.71
CA LEU A 81 25.88 -24.91 8.32
C LEU A 81 27.39 -25.22 8.22
N LYS A 82 27.78 -26.42 7.79
CA LYS A 82 29.19 -26.86 7.71
C LYS A 82 29.91 -26.49 6.39
N THR A 83 29.45 -25.46 5.69
CA THR A 83 30.19 -24.85 4.56
C THR A 83 31.50 -24.19 4.97
#